data_AF-A0A7Z9MQA1-F1
#
_entry.id   AF-A0A7Z9MQA1-F1
#
_cell.length_a   1.000
_cell.length_b   1.000
_cell.length_c   1.000
_cell.angle_alpha   90.00
_cell.angle_beta   90.00
_cell.angle_gamma   90.00
#
_symmetry.space_group_name_H-M   'P 1'
#
loop_
_entity.id
_entity.type
_entity.pdbx_description
1 polymer ?
#
loop_
_entity_poly.entity_id
_entity_poly.type
_entity_poly.pdbx_seq_one_letter_code
_entity_poly.pdbx_strand_id
1 'polypeptide(L)' 'MKMGFKSFASILGGMSLIGFSVGFLLGYYISGELQTSLWMYLSAPCLGLGSGLVIYGTLYGRHVN' A
#
# COMPACT_ATOMS: atom_id res chain seq x y z
N MET A 1 -0.62 -18.32 -16.14
CA MET A 1 0.01 -17.95 -14.86
C MET A 1 -0.93 -18.38 -13.73
N LYS A 2 -0.68 -19.51 -13.05
CA LYS A 2 -1.50 -19.95 -11.91
C LYS A 2 -0.96 -19.24 -10.66
N MET A 3 -1.59 -18.14 -10.29
CA MET A 3 -1.20 -17.36 -9.11
C MET A 3 -1.99 -17.87 -7.90
N GLY A 4 -1.33 -18.19 -6.80
CA GLY A 4 -2.01 -18.60 -5.58
C GLY A 4 -2.89 -17.47 -5.05
N PHE A 5 -4.10 -17.79 -4.56
CA PHE A 5 -5.04 -16.80 -4.03
C PHE A 5 -4.42 -15.92 -2.91
N LYS A 6 -3.53 -16.51 -2.09
CA LYS A 6 -2.72 -15.77 -1.09
C LYS A 6 -1.82 -14.69 -1.71
N SER A 7 -1.14 -15.03 -2.81
CA SER A 7 -0.31 -14.09 -3.59
C SER A 7 -1.16 -12.94 -4.11
N PHE A 8 -2.31 -13.26 -4.70
CA PHE A 8 -3.23 -12.28 -5.25
C PHE A 8 -3.79 -11.34 -4.17
N ALA A 9 -4.26 -11.89 -3.04
CA ALA A 9 -4.76 -11.10 -1.91
C ALA A 9 -3.69 -10.18 -1.32
N SER A 10 -2.43 -10.65 -1.22
CA SER A 10 -1.31 -9.84 -0.74
C SER A 10 -1.01 -8.65 -1.67
N ILE A 11 -1.00 -8.88 -2.98
CA ILE A 11 -0.76 -7.83 -3.98
C ILE A 11 -1.90 -6.82 -3.98
N LEU A 12 -3.15 -7.30 -3.95
CA LEU A 12 -4.33 -6.45 -3.96
C LEU A 12 -4.41 -5.59 -2.69
N GLY A 13 -4.12 -6.19 -1.53
CA GLY A 13 -4.05 -5.47 -0.26
C GLY A 13 -2.93 -4.42 -0.26
N GLY A 14 -1.77 -4.75 -0.79
CA GLY A 14 -0.65 -3.83 -0.92
C GLY A 14 -0.95 -2.64 -1.85
N MET A 15 -1.54 -2.90 -3.03
CA MET A 15 -1.96 -1.85 -3.97
C MET A 15 -3.05 -0.94 -3.38
N SER A 16 -3.98 -1.51 -2.61
CA SER A 16 -5.03 -0.74 -1.93
C SER A 16 -4.45 0.20 -0.88
N LEU A 17 -3.49 -0.27 -0.08
CA LEU A 17 -2.76 0.55 0.91
C LEU A 17 -1.94 1.67 0.26
N ILE A 18 -1.26 1.38 -0.84
CA ILE A 18 -0.52 2.38 -1.61
C ILE A 18 -1.48 3.45 -2.15
N GLY A 19 -2.61 3.03 -2.75
CA GLY A 19 -3.62 3.95 -3.26
C GLY A 19 -4.21 4.85 -2.17
N PHE A 20 -4.51 4.29 -1.00
CA PHE A 20 -5.01 5.05 0.15
C PHE A 20 -3.99 6.08 0.63
N SER A 21 -2.72 5.68 0.73
CA SER A 21 -1.63 6.57 1.15
C SER A 21 -1.36 7.70 0.14
N VAL A 22 -1.34 7.40 -1.16
CA VAL A 22 -1.17 8.42 -2.21
C VAL A 22 -2.37 9.37 -2.27
N GLY A 23 -3.59 8.85 -2.15
CA GLY A 23 -4.80 9.67 -2.06
C GLY A 23 -4.80 10.58 -0.84
N PHE A 24 -4.30 10.09 0.30
CA PHE A 24 -4.14 10.90 1.51
C PHE A 24 -3.11 12.02 1.31
N LEU A 25 -2.00 11.73 0.64
CA LEU A 25 -0.95 12.72 0.33
C LEU A 25 -1.48 13.80 -0.61
N LEU A 26 -2.18 13.39 -1.69
CA LEU A 26 -2.82 14.30 -2.63
C LEU A 26 -3.89 15.16 -1.95
N GLY A 27 -4.74 14.57 -1.11
CA GLY A 27 -5.73 15.29 -0.32
C GLY A 27 -5.10 16.34 0.59
N TYR A 28 -4.01 16.00 1.27
CA TYR A 28 -3.26 16.94 2.12
C TYR A 28 -2.72 18.13 1.32
N TYR A 29 -2.10 17.89 0.16
CA TYR A 29 -1.55 18.96 -0.68
C TYR A 29 -2.64 19.81 -1.37
N ILE A 30 -3.77 19.23 -1.77
CA ILE A 30 -4.87 19.95 -2.45
C ILE A 30 -5.71 20.75 -1.46
N SER A 31 -5.94 20.23 -0.25
CA SER A 31 -6.76 20.90 0.78
C SER A 31 -6.02 21.99 1.57
N GLY A 32 -4.76 22.28 1.21
CA GLY A 32 -4.08 23.54 1.56
C GLY A 32 -3.99 23.86 3.05
N GLU A 33 -3.34 23.01 3.85
CA GLU A 33 -3.18 23.16 5.32
C GLU A 33 -4.39 22.73 6.16
N LEU A 34 -5.21 21.77 5.70
CA LEU A 34 -6.24 21.18 6.55
C LEU A 34 -5.62 20.16 7.52
N GLN A 35 -5.02 20.71 8.59
CA GLN A 35 -4.79 20.14 9.92
C GLN A 35 -4.20 18.72 10.02
N THR A 36 -3.15 18.60 10.84
CA THR A 36 -2.44 17.39 11.32
C THR A 36 -1.40 16.77 10.38
N SER A 37 -0.18 17.34 10.40
CA SER A 37 1.05 16.73 9.87
C SER A 37 1.26 15.27 10.33
N LEU A 38 0.72 14.87 11.48
CA LEU A 38 0.71 13.48 11.96
C LEU A 38 0.08 12.50 10.95
N TRP A 39 -0.99 12.89 10.26
CA TRP A 39 -1.62 12.04 9.27
C TRP A 39 -0.82 11.96 7.97
N MET A 40 -0.13 13.05 7.61
CA MET A 40 0.85 13.02 6.52
C MET A 40 1.98 12.03 6.83
N TYR A 41 2.50 12.04 8.08
CA TYR A 41 3.51 11.07 8.52
C TYR A 41 2.99 9.63 8.54
N LEU A 42 1.69 9.42 8.78
CA LEU A 42 1.06 8.09 8.72
C LEU A 42 0.95 7.55 7.28
N SER A 43 1.03 8.44 6.28
CA SER A 43 1.08 8.03 4.87
C SER A 43 2.37 7.26 4.55
N ALA A 44 3.53 7.70 5.05
CA ALA A 44 4.81 7.04 4.81
C ALA A 44 4.87 5.54 5.23
N PRO A 45 4.46 5.13 6.44
CA PRO A 45 4.40 3.72 6.82
C PRO A 45 3.31 2.95 6.07
N CYS A 46 2.18 3.56 5.72
CA CYS A 46 1.18 2.92 4.85
C CYS A 46 1.73 2.62 3.45
N LEU A 47 2.49 3.55 2.85
CA LEU A 47 3.21 3.35 1.60
C LEU A 47 4.27 2.25 1.73
N GLY A 48 5.05 2.27 2.81
CA GLY A 48 6.08 1.27 3.09
C GLY A 48 5.50 -0.14 3.26
N LEU A 49 4.46 -0.29 4.09
CA LEU A 49 3.75 -1.55 4.31
C LEU A 49 3.04 -2.04 3.04
N GLY A 50 2.37 -1.13 2.32
CA GLY A 50 1.72 -1.44 1.05
C GLY A 50 2.71 -1.96 0.00
N SER A 51 3.85 -1.29 -0.14
CA SER A 51 4.94 -1.72 -1.03
C SER A 51 5.52 -3.07 -0.61
N GLY A 52 5.74 -3.27 0.69
CA GLY A 52 6.19 -4.56 1.24
C GLY A 52 5.23 -5.70 0.95
N LEU A 53 3.92 -5.47 1.06
CA LEU A 53 2.86 -6.45 0.74
C LEU A 53 2.83 -6.82 -0.75
N VAL A 54 3.06 -5.86 -1.66
CA VAL A 54 3.18 -6.13 -3.10
C VAL A 54 4.45 -6.93 -3.40
N ILE A 55 5.59 -6.55 -2.81
CA ILE A 55 6.87 -7.25 -2.97
C ILE A 55 6.77 -8.69 -2.44
N TYR A 56 6.21 -8.87 -1.24
CA TYR A 56 5.96 -10.20 -0.68
C TYR A 56 5.01 -11.04 -1.55
N GLY A 57 3.91 -10.43 -2.00
CA GLY A 57 2.94 -11.09 -2.86
C GLY A 57 3.48 -11.48 -4.24
N THR A 58 4.52 -10.79 -4.74
CA THR A 58 5.15 -11.08 -6.04
C THR A 58 6.32 -12.06 -5.96
N LEU A 59 7.17 -11.96 -4.92
CA LEU A 59 8.31 -12.85 -4.70
C LEU A 59 7.93 -14.16 -4.03
N TYR A 60 7.17 -14.09 -2.93
CA TYR A 60 7.01 -15.22 -2.01
C TYR A 60 5.74 -16.04 -2.24
N GLY A 61 4.67 -15.44 -2.77
CA GLY A 61 3.45 -16.20 -3.04
C GLY A 61 3.50 -17.07 -4.31
N ARG A 62 4.65 -17.09 -5.02
CA ARG A 62 5.00 -18.16 -5.99
C ARG A 62 5.61 -19.40 -5.32
N HIS A 63 6.11 -19.30 -4.08
CA HIS A 63 6.79 -20.38 -3.37
C HIS A 63 5.83 -21.15 -2.43
N VAL A 64 4.64 -21.49 -2.95
CA VAL A 64 3.78 -22.52 -2.34
C VAL A 64 3.89 -23.73 -3.26
N ASN A 65 4.91 -24.55 -3.00
CA ASN A 65 4.94 -25.95 -3.41
C ASN A 65 4.32 -26.79 -2.30
#